data_AF-A0A939T856-F1
#
_entry.id   AF-A0A939T856-F1
#
_cell.length_a   1.000
_cell.length_b   1.000
_cell.length_c   1.000
_cell.angle_alpha   90.00
_cell.angle_beta   90.00
_cell.angle_gamma   90.00
#
_symmetry.space_group_name_H-M   'P 1'
#
loop_
_entity.id
_entity.type
_entity.pdbx_description
1 polymer ?
#
loop_
_entity_poly.entity_id
_entity_poly.type
_entity_poly.pdbx_seq_one_letter_code
_entity_poly.pdbx_strand_id
1 'polypeptide(L)'
;MWLAPEHRGLGRWIAPGIALAAGVVVAAVLASDGRTGTGLIALAVLAGYAAHLSYRRNEPALPLSEAFGSGHRARAHLKSAAMTGDVLALAIVGAVVVQSLRDADITPYAWLAALAGVTYALSAMFGGRSL
;
A
#
# COMPACT_ATOMS: atom_id res chain seq x y z
N MET A 1 28.89 25.23 -8.46
CA MET A 1 28.55 23.89 -9.00
C MET A 1 27.58 23.24 -8.03
N TRP A 2 26.32 23.03 -8.42
CA TRP A 2 25.33 22.33 -7.59
C TRP A 2 24.83 21.12 -8.39
N LEU A 3 24.96 19.94 -7.80
CA LEU A 3 24.69 18.65 -8.43
C LEU A 3 23.28 18.59 -9.01
N ALA A 4 23.18 18.22 -10.29
CA ALA A 4 21.92 17.95 -10.97
C ALA A 4 21.16 16.83 -10.23
N PRO A 5 19.88 17.04 -9.82
CA PRO A 5 19.09 16.01 -9.17
C PRO A 5 18.44 15.09 -10.23
N GLU A 6 19.22 14.39 -11.05
CA GLU A 6 18.69 13.69 -12.24
C GLU A 6 18.42 12.18 -12.06
N HIS A 7 18.57 11.63 -10.86
CA HIS A 7 18.23 10.22 -10.59
C HIS A 7 16.92 10.05 -9.79
N ARG A 8 16.15 11.13 -9.62
CA ARG A 8 14.96 11.06 -8.78
C ARG A 8 13.80 10.34 -9.44
N GLY A 9 13.79 10.07 -10.76
CA GLY A 9 12.62 9.53 -11.47
C GLY A 9 12.37 8.02 -11.30
N LEU A 10 13.40 7.20 -11.53
CA LEU A 10 13.27 5.72 -11.55
C LEU A 10 13.16 5.11 -10.15
N GLY A 11 13.92 5.61 -9.18
CA GLY A 11 13.91 5.11 -7.80
C GLY A 11 12.53 5.12 -7.13
N ARG A 12 11.66 6.04 -7.54
CA ARG A 12 10.29 6.24 -7.02
C ARG A 12 9.34 5.08 -7.34
N TRP A 13 9.62 4.38 -8.43
CA TRP A 13 8.76 3.34 -8.97
C TRP A 13 9.25 1.94 -8.63
N ILE A 14 10.43 1.83 -8.04
CA ILE A 14 11.03 0.57 -7.64
C ILE A 14 10.13 -0.15 -6.64
N ALA A 15 9.70 0.51 -5.57
CA ALA A 15 8.86 -0.12 -4.54
C ALA A 15 7.50 -0.65 -5.07
N PRO A 16 6.67 0.15 -5.76
CA PRO A 16 5.42 -0.37 -6.32
C PRO A 16 5.66 -1.41 -7.43
N GLY A 17 6.71 -1.24 -8.23
CA GLY A 17 7.10 -2.23 -9.24
C GLY A 17 7.50 -3.58 -8.65
N ILE A 18 8.29 -3.58 -7.57
CA ILE A 18 8.69 -4.78 -6.84
C ILE A 18 7.46 -5.44 -6.20
N ALA A 19 6.58 -4.68 -5.56
CA ALA A 19 5.37 -5.22 -4.95
C ALA A 19 4.47 -5.91 -5.98
N LEU A 20 4.28 -5.28 -7.16
CA LEU A 20 3.51 -5.87 -8.24
C LEU A 20 4.18 -7.12 -8.82
N ALA A 21 5.50 -7.06 -9.06
CA ALA A 21 6.27 -8.21 -9.55
C ALA A 21 6.21 -9.39 -8.58
N ALA A 22 6.34 -9.13 -7.28
CA ALA A 22 6.17 -10.14 -6.24
C ALA A 22 4.76 -10.77 -6.28
N GLY A 23 3.71 -9.96 -6.52
CA GLY A 23 2.35 -10.46 -6.70
C GLY A 23 2.22 -11.43 -7.88
N VAL A 24 2.80 -11.07 -9.02
CA VAL A 24 2.81 -11.95 -10.21
C VAL A 24 3.56 -13.26 -9.92
N VAL A 25 4.72 -13.19 -9.27
CA VAL A 25 5.51 -14.38 -8.91
C VAL A 25 4.74 -15.29 -7.94
N VAL A 26 4.19 -14.73 -6.86
CA VAL A 26 3.41 -15.49 -5.86
C VAL A 26 2.18 -16.14 -6.51
N ALA A 27 1.46 -15.42 -7.37
CA ALA A 27 0.31 -15.95 -8.07
C ALA A 27 0.68 -17.08 -9.04
N ALA A 28 1.80 -16.95 -9.75
CA ALA A 28 2.29 -17.98 -10.66
C ALA A 28 2.67 -19.27 -9.90
N VAL A 29 3.35 -19.15 -8.76
CA VAL A 29 3.69 -20.28 -7.88
C VAL A 29 2.43 -20.97 -7.36
N LEU A 30 1.46 -20.21 -6.85
CA LEU A 30 0.21 -20.78 -6.35
C LEU A 30 -0.63 -21.42 -7.45
N ALA A 31 -0.61 -20.87 -8.66
CA ALA A 31 -1.29 -21.44 -9.81
C ALA A 31 -0.65 -22.76 -10.26
N SER A 32 0.69 -22.91 -10.21
CA SER A 32 1.35 -24.19 -10.50
C SER A 32 1.01 -25.28 -9.49
N ASP A 33 0.65 -24.90 -8.26
CA ASP A 33 0.20 -25.81 -7.21
C ASP A 33 -1.31 -26.11 -7.27
N GLY A 34 -2.03 -25.64 -8.30
CA GLY A 34 -3.49 -25.82 -8.43
C GLY A 34 -4.34 -24.90 -7.54
N ARG A 35 -3.71 -23.95 -6.84
CA ARG A 35 -4.33 -23.04 -5.86
C ARG A 35 -4.64 -21.67 -6.48
N THR A 36 -5.18 -21.67 -7.69
CA THR A 36 -5.41 -20.46 -8.50
C THR A 36 -6.25 -19.41 -7.78
N GLY A 37 -7.27 -19.81 -7.02
CA GLY A 37 -8.10 -18.87 -6.25
C GLY A 37 -7.28 -18.07 -5.22
N THR A 38 -6.48 -18.76 -4.40
CA THR A 38 -5.56 -18.15 -3.43
C THR A 38 -4.51 -17.27 -4.14
N GLY A 39 -4.00 -17.73 -5.30
CA GLY A 39 -3.09 -16.95 -6.14
C GLY A 39 -3.68 -15.62 -6.61
N LEU A 40 -4.93 -15.63 -7.06
CA LEU A 40 -5.65 -14.41 -7.48
C LEU A 40 -5.87 -13.44 -6.31
N ILE A 41 -6.21 -13.96 -5.12
CA ILE A 41 -6.37 -13.14 -3.92
C ILE A 41 -5.05 -12.48 -3.53
N ALA A 42 -3.95 -13.24 -3.48
CA ALA A 42 -2.62 -12.72 -3.18
C ALA A 42 -2.19 -11.65 -4.21
N LEU A 43 -2.45 -11.89 -5.50
CA LEU A 43 -2.19 -10.92 -6.56
C LEU A 43 -3.00 -9.64 -6.36
N ALA A 44 -4.29 -9.75 -6.06
CA ALA A 44 -5.16 -8.59 -5.84
C ALA A 44 -4.69 -7.75 -4.65
N VAL A 45 -4.28 -8.40 -3.55
CA VAL A 45 -3.72 -7.71 -2.37
C VAL A 45 -2.43 -6.97 -2.71
N LEU A 46 -1.49 -7.61 -3.41
CA LEU A 46 -0.22 -7.00 -3.79
C LEU A 46 -0.38 -5.89 -4.85
N ALA A 47 -1.30 -6.06 -5.80
CA ALA A 47 -1.68 -5.02 -6.75
C ALA A 47 -2.32 -3.82 -6.04
N GLY A 48 -3.21 -4.05 -5.08
CA GLY A 48 -3.79 -3.01 -4.23
C GLY A 48 -2.74 -2.26 -3.42
N TYR A 49 -1.77 -2.97 -2.85
CA TYR A 49 -0.66 -2.36 -2.13
C TYR A 49 0.27 -1.55 -3.06
N ALA A 50 0.58 -2.06 -4.25
CA ALA A 50 1.35 -1.32 -5.26
C ALA A 50 0.62 -0.06 -5.72
N ALA A 51 -0.71 -0.11 -5.88
CA ALA A 51 -1.55 1.04 -6.18
C ALA A 51 -1.54 2.06 -5.03
N HIS A 52 -1.63 1.60 -3.77
CA HIS A 52 -1.53 2.45 -2.59
C HIS A 52 -0.19 3.20 -2.52
N LEU A 53 0.93 2.49 -2.70
CA LEU A 53 2.28 3.10 -2.78
C LEU A 53 2.38 4.10 -3.94
N SER A 54 1.76 3.77 -5.07
CA SER A 54 1.73 4.63 -6.25
C SER A 54 0.87 5.88 -6.07
N TYR A 55 -0.21 5.81 -5.30
CA TYR A 55 -1.10 6.94 -5.04
C TYR A 55 -0.48 7.91 -4.03
N ARG A 56 0.06 7.41 -2.91
CA ARG A 56 0.73 8.24 -1.89
C ARG A 56 1.86 9.11 -2.44
N ARG A 57 2.51 8.70 -3.54
CA ARG A 57 3.57 9.51 -4.17
C ARG A 57 3.02 10.73 -4.93
N ASN A 58 1.75 10.67 -5.35
CA ASN A 58 1.07 11.66 -6.20
C ASN A 58 0.09 12.52 -5.40
N GLU A 59 -0.11 12.22 -4.11
CA GLU A 59 -0.97 12.98 -3.20
C GLU A 59 -0.51 14.45 -3.18
N PRO A 60 -1.35 15.40 -3.63
CA PRO A 60 -1.15 16.81 -3.34
C PRO A 60 -1.09 16.98 -1.82
N ALA A 61 -0.31 17.95 -1.32
CA ALA A 61 -0.37 18.31 0.08
C ALA A 61 -1.81 18.75 0.41
N LEU A 62 -2.62 17.83 0.93
CA LEU A 62 -4.01 18.10 1.27
C LEU A 62 -4.00 19.22 2.33
N PRO A 63 -4.79 20.30 2.13
CA PRO A 63 -5.06 21.25 3.19
C PRO A 63 -5.88 20.52 4.25
N LEU A 64 -5.20 19.93 5.23
CA LEU A 64 -5.84 19.11 6.26
C LEU A 64 -6.37 20.00 7.39
N SER A 65 -7.59 19.65 7.80
CA SER A 65 -8.44 20.27 8.81
C SER A 65 -7.70 20.92 9.99
N GLU A 66 -8.20 22.08 10.43
CA GLU A 66 -7.78 22.81 11.63
C GLU A 66 -7.76 21.94 12.92
N ALA A 67 -8.47 20.81 12.92
CA ALA A 67 -8.54 19.86 14.03
C ALA A 67 -7.18 19.25 14.43
N PHE A 68 -6.19 19.20 13.53
CA PHE A 68 -4.84 18.70 13.84
C PHE A 68 -3.90 19.79 14.39
N GLY A 69 -4.35 21.05 14.44
CA GLY A 69 -3.55 22.20 14.84
C GLY A 69 -2.53 22.64 13.79
N SER A 70 -1.84 23.75 14.06
CA SER A 70 -0.82 24.30 13.17
C SER A 70 0.61 24.03 13.69
N GLY A 71 1.59 24.03 12.78
CA GLY A 71 3.02 23.98 13.12
C GLY A 71 3.67 22.59 13.16
N HIS A 72 4.88 22.53 13.74
CA HIS A 72 5.76 21.36 13.66
C HIS A 72 5.21 20.10 14.35
N ARG A 73 4.52 20.28 15.49
CA ARG A 73 3.95 19.17 16.28
C ARG A 73 2.81 18.47 15.53
N ALA A 74 1.91 19.23 14.90
CA ALA A 74 0.84 18.71 14.05
C ALA A 74 1.40 17.86 12.90
N ARG A 75 2.44 18.37 12.22
CA ARG A 75 3.12 17.66 11.13
C ARG A 75 3.80 16.36 11.59
N ALA A 76 4.37 16.35 12.80
CA ALA A 76 4.97 15.15 13.38
C ALA A 76 3.93 14.08 13.70
N HIS A 77 2.79 14.45 14.31
CA HIS A 77 1.69 13.51 14.59
C HIS A 77 1.10 12.90 13.32
N LEU A 78 0.89 13.71 12.29
CA LEU A 78 0.42 13.24 10.99
C LEU A 78 1.41 12.28 10.33
N LYS A 79 2.70 12.63 10.35
CA LYS A 79 3.75 11.75 9.83
C LYS A 79 3.78 10.42 10.59
N SER A 80 3.66 10.43 11.92
CA SER A 80 3.59 9.20 12.70
C SER A 80 2.37 8.35 12.37
N ALA A 81 1.19 8.97 12.24
CA ALA A 81 -0.04 8.25 11.88
C ALA A 81 0.03 7.64 10.47
N ALA A 82 0.62 8.38 9.52
CA ALA A 82 0.84 7.88 8.17
C ALA A 82 1.81 6.69 8.15
N MET A 83 2.90 6.76 8.93
CA MET A 83 3.88 5.68 9.06
C MET A 83 3.31 4.44 9.75
N THR A 84 2.51 4.59 10.81
CA THR A 84 1.87 3.44 11.47
C THR A 84 0.89 2.73 10.54
N GLY A 85 0.13 3.48 9.74
CA GLY A 85 -0.72 2.93 8.69
C GLY A 85 0.07 2.12 7.67
N ASP A 86 1.23 2.62 7.21
CA ASP A 86 2.08 1.92 6.24
C ASP A 86 2.66 0.62 6.80
N VAL A 87 3.14 0.65 8.05
CA VAL A 87 3.69 -0.53 8.73
C VAL A 87 2.62 -1.59 8.91
N LEU A 88 1.40 -1.20 9.31
CA LEU A 88 0.29 -2.11 9.47
C LEU A 88 -0.12 -2.75 8.12
N ALA A 89 -0.25 -1.93 7.07
CA ALA A 89 -0.56 -2.43 5.73
C ALA A 89 0.50 -3.43 5.24
N LEU A 90 1.78 -3.10 5.42
CA LEU A 90 2.88 -3.99 5.06
C LEU A 90 2.82 -5.32 5.84
N ALA A 91 2.52 -5.27 7.14
CA ALA A 91 2.38 -6.47 7.97
C ALA A 91 1.23 -7.38 7.49
N ILE A 92 0.07 -6.79 7.15
CA ILE A 92 -1.07 -7.54 6.60
C ILE A 92 -0.72 -8.17 5.25
N VAL A 93 -0.10 -7.41 4.34
CA VAL A 93 0.34 -7.93 3.03
C VAL A 93 1.34 -9.06 3.21
N GLY A 94 2.34 -8.89 4.08
CA GLY A 94 3.30 -9.92 4.41
C GLY A 94 2.64 -11.19 4.97
N ALA A 95 1.64 -11.03 5.84
CA ALA A 95 0.87 -12.16 6.37
C ALA A 95 0.09 -12.90 5.26
N VAL A 96 -0.57 -12.20 4.35
CA VAL A 96 -1.25 -12.81 3.19
C VAL A 96 -0.25 -13.62 2.36
N VAL A 97 0.92 -13.07 2.05
CA VAL A 97 1.96 -13.75 1.26
C VAL A 97 2.43 -15.02 1.98
N VAL A 98 2.87 -14.89 3.24
CA VAL A 98 3.43 -16.01 4.01
C VAL A 98 2.39 -17.11 4.20
N GLN A 99 1.16 -16.76 4.55
CA GLN A 99 0.09 -17.75 4.79
C GLN A 99 -0.37 -18.40 3.49
N SER A 100 -0.40 -17.67 2.37
CA SER A 100 -0.67 -18.25 1.06
C SER A 100 0.37 -19.31 0.71
N LEU A 101 1.65 -19.02 0.90
CA LEU A 101 2.74 -19.95 0.61
C LEU A 101 2.77 -21.16 1.57
N ARG A 102 2.24 -21.02 2.78
CA ARG A 102 2.13 -22.10 3.78
C ARG A 102 0.90 -22.99 3.60
N ASP A 103 0.05 -22.69 2.63
CA ASP A 103 -1.28 -23.31 2.50
C ASP A 103 -2.14 -23.22 3.77
N ALA A 104 -2.00 -22.10 4.48
CA ALA A 104 -2.83 -21.77 5.63
C ALA A 104 -4.07 -20.96 5.20
N ASP A 105 -5.05 -20.88 6.10
CA ASP A 105 -6.21 -20.00 5.87
C ASP A 105 -5.75 -18.53 5.80
N ILE A 106 -6.03 -17.90 4.67
CA ILE A 106 -5.71 -16.49 4.39
C ILE A 106 -6.90 -15.56 4.62
N THR A 107 -8.10 -16.11 4.85
CA THR A 107 -9.37 -15.35 4.92
C THR A 107 -9.31 -14.19 5.91
N PRO A 108 -8.76 -14.33 7.14
CA PRO A 108 -8.67 -13.22 8.09
C PRO A 108 -7.82 -12.06 7.56
N TYR A 109 -6.69 -12.37 6.91
CA TYR A 109 -5.75 -11.37 6.41
C TYR A 109 -6.23 -10.73 5.11
N ALA A 110 -6.87 -11.52 4.24
CA ALA A 110 -7.51 -11.01 3.02
C ALA A 110 -8.64 -10.03 3.35
N TRP A 111 -9.43 -10.32 4.39
CA TRP A 111 -10.47 -9.40 4.88
C TRP A 111 -9.87 -8.11 5.43
N LEU A 112 -8.80 -8.19 6.23
CA LEU A 112 -8.09 -7.01 6.73
C LEU A 112 -7.48 -6.18 5.59
N ALA A 113 -6.91 -6.81 4.57
CA ALA A 113 -6.37 -6.13 3.39
C ALA A 113 -7.49 -5.42 2.61
N ALA A 114 -8.64 -6.08 2.43
CA ALA A 114 -9.81 -5.48 1.79
C ALA A 114 -10.33 -4.28 2.58
N LEU A 115 -10.47 -4.40 3.90
CA LEU A 115 -10.88 -3.29 4.78
C LEU A 115 -9.91 -2.10 4.66
N ALA A 116 -8.60 -2.35 4.77
CA ALA A 116 -7.60 -1.30 4.63
C ALA A 116 -7.69 -0.59 3.25
N GLY A 117 -7.83 -1.37 2.18
CA GLY A 117 -8.00 -0.84 0.82
C GLY A 117 -9.27 -0.01 0.65
N VAL A 118 -10.41 -0.50 1.12
CA VAL A 118 -11.71 0.19 1.04
C VAL A 118 -11.68 1.47 1.87
N THR A 119 -11.22 1.42 3.12
CA THR A 119 -11.13 2.60 3.99
C THR A 119 -10.23 3.67 3.36
N TYR A 120 -9.08 3.28 2.80
CA TYR A 120 -8.19 4.22 2.12
C TYR A 120 -8.84 4.81 0.86
N ALA A 121 -9.46 3.98 0.02
CA ALA A 121 -10.12 4.44 -1.21
C ALA A 121 -11.27 5.42 -0.92
N LEU A 122 -12.08 5.16 0.11
CA LEU A 122 -13.12 6.09 0.55
C LEU A 122 -12.49 7.40 1.06
N SER A 123 -11.46 7.31 1.90
CA SER A 123 -10.76 8.50 2.40
C SER A 123 -10.17 9.35 1.28
N ALA A 124 -9.52 8.73 0.29
CA ALA A 124 -8.98 9.40 -0.88
C ALA A 124 -10.08 10.04 -1.75
N MET A 125 -11.21 9.33 -1.95
CA MET A 125 -12.33 9.81 -2.76
C MET A 125 -13.05 11.00 -2.14
N PHE A 126 -13.22 11.02 -0.81
CA PHE A 126 -13.88 12.12 -0.10
C PHE A 126 -12.93 13.26 0.27
N GLY A 127 -11.68 12.94 0.65
CA GLY A 127 -10.66 13.93 1.00
C GLY A 127 -10.15 14.74 -0.20
N GLY A 128 -10.16 14.16 -1.41
CA GLY A 128 -9.77 14.87 -2.64
C GLY A 128 -10.84 15.79 -3.23
N ARG A 129 -12.09 15.75 -2.73
CA ARG A 129 -13.22 16.53 -3.27
C ARG A 129 -13.39 17.93 -2.67
N SER A 130 -12.50 18.37 -1.77
CA SER A 130 -12.47 19.75 -1.30
C SER A 130 -11.50 20.59 -2.16
N LEU A 131 -11.92 20.90 -3.38
CA LEU A 131 -11.44 22.01 -4.20
C LEU A 131 -12.64 22.68 -4.86
#